data_AF-A0A1V6SVJ5-F1
#
_entry.id   AF-A0A1V6SVJ5-F1
#
_cell.length_a   1.000
_cell.length_b   1.000
_cell.length_c   1.000
_cell.angle_alpha   90.00
_cell.angle_beta   90.00
_cell.angle_gamma   90.00
#
_symmetry.space_group_name_H-M   'P 1'
#
loop_
_entity.id
_entity.type
_entity.pdbx_description
1 polymer ?
#
loop_
_entity_poly.entity_id
_entity_poly.type
_entity_poly.pdbx_seq_one_letter_code
_entity_poly.pdbx_strand_id
1 'polypeptide(L)'
;MIDDVLHGRYRIVDKLGFGGYSTVWLDLDTCLHRYVAVKVGIADSPLHETNILRALADPRHDSIPTPLDEFELNGPNGTHLCYALTPARCNLREVSFSRLFPLEVTRGLSGGLALAIAYMHSRGYVHGDTHLRNVLVKLPLNFDHLSVEQLYEEYGEPETVSITERDGKPLPPNVPAKAVIPLCLRKDAEEFLLSDTHLLMSDFGETFAPDLEPRRGEDCHKPLAM
;
A
#
# COMPACT_ATOMS: atom_id res chain seq x y z
N MET A 1 -10.33 10.20 12.04
CA MET A 1 -10.37 9.62 10.68
C MET A 1 -9.33 10.33 9.85
N ILE A 2 -9.44 11.64 9.65
CA ILE A 2 -8.26 12.50 9.48
C ILE A 2 -7.90 13.05 10.87
N ASP A 3 -6.62 13.30 11.12
CA ASP A 3 -6.05 13.80 12.38
C ASP A 3 -6.13 12.86 13.60
N ASP A 4 -6.76 11.68 13.49
CA ASP A 4 -6.69 10.67 14.55
C ASP A 4 -5.25 10.20 14.71
N VAL A 5 -4.86 9.91 15.96
CA VAL A 5 -3.52 9.40 16.27
C VAL A 5 -3.60 7.91 16.57
N LEU A 6 -3.14 7.09 15.63
CA LEU A 6 -3.02 5.65 15.77
C LEU A 6 -1.79 5.32 16.62
N HIS A 7 -1.95 4.34 17.53
CA HIS A 7 -0.88 3.87 18.41
C HIS A 7 -0.17 5.00 19.20
N GLY A 8 -0.87 6.11 19.46
CA GLY A 8 -0.30 7.28 20.14
C GLY A 8 0.87 7.96 19.39
N ARG A 9 1.11 7.60 18.12
CA ARG A 9 2.29 8.02 17.35
C ARG A 9 1.98 8.47 15.93
N TYR A 10 1.10 7.76 15.23
CA TYR A 10 0.86 7.96 13.80
C TYR A 10 -0.38 8.81 13.60
N ARG A 11 -0.20 10.08 13.26
CA ARG A 11 -1.33 10.97 12.97
C ARG A 11 -1.77 10.78 11.53
N ILE A 12 -3.02 10.39 11.31
CA ILE A 12 -3.56 10.20 9.97
C ILE A 12 -3.63 11.56 9.25
N VAL A 13 -3.00 11.63 8.08
CA VAL A 13 -2.98 12.81 7.21
C VAL A 13 -3.99 12.63 6.08
N ASP A 14 -3.94 11.50 5.38
CA ASP A 14 -4.89 11.19 4.31
C ASP A 14 -4.99 9.67 4.09
N LYS A 15 -5.86 9.23 3.20
CA LYS A 15 -6.00 7.82 2.80
C LYS A 15 -5.19 7.54 1.54
N LEU A 16 -4.40 6.46 1.53
CA LEU A 16 -3.65 6.03 0.33
C LEU A 16 -4.39 5.00 -0.51
N GLY A 17 -5.20 4.16 0.12
CA GLY A 17 -5.90 3.09 -0.60
C GLY A 17 -6.73 2.19 0.30
N PHE A 18 -7.44 1.25 -0.32
CA PHE A 18 -8.21 0.23 0.37
C PHE A 18 -8.42 -1.00 -0.51
N GLY A 19 -8.64 -2.14 0.12
CA GLY A 19 -8.99 -3.41 -0.52
C GLY A 19 -9.97 -4.20 0.36
N GLY A 20 -10.25 -5.44 -0.01
CA GLY A 20 -11.18 -6.29 0.74
C GLY A 20 -10.75 -6.60 2.17
N TYR A 21 -9.46 -6.52 2.46
CA TYR A 21 -8.86 -6.98 3.72
C TYR A 21 -8.19 -5.88 4.54
N SER A 22 -8.06 -4.67 4.00
CA SER A 22 -7.35 -3.59 4.71
C SER A 22 -7.64 -2.21 4.13
N THR A 23 -7.39 -1.19 4.93
CA THR A 23 -7.27 0.21 4.49
C THR A 23 -5.85 0.69 4.74
N VAL A 24 -5.28 1.48 3.82
CA VAL A 24 -3.95 2.07 3.96
C VAL A 24 -4.07 3.58 4.08
N TRP A 25 -3.44 4.13 5.11
CA TRP A 25 -3.44 5.54 5.45
C TRP A 25 -2.04 6.13 5.29
N LEU A 26 -1.97 7.38 4.83
CA LEU A 26 -0.79 8.20 4.92
C LEU A 26 -0.80 8.85 6.30
N ASP A 27 0.20 8.54 7.11
CA ASP A 27 0.29 9.05 8.46
C ASP A 27 1.60 9.81 8.63
N LEU A 28 1.58 10.85 9.47
CA LEU A 28 2.78 11.50 9.96
C LEU A 28 3.23 10.80 11.24
N ASP A 29 4.42 10.19 11.22
CA ASP A 29 5.08 9.69 12.42
C ASP A 29 5.52 10.88 13.27
N THR A 30 4.80 11.12 14.37
CA THR A 30 5.04 12.28 15.23
C THR A 30 6.33 12.20 16.03
N CYS A 31 6.94 11.01 16.14
CA CYS A 31 8.22 10.84 16.83
C CYS A 31 9.43 11.07 15.91
N LEU A 32 9.32 10.62 14.65
CA LEU A 32 10.41 10.69 13.67
C LEU A 32 10.24 11.82 12.65
N HIS A 33 9.11 12.52 12.66
CA HIS A 33 8.76 13.59 11.73
C HIS A 33 8.92 13.20 10.25
N ARG A 34 8.34 12.06 9.88
CA ARG A 34 8.33 11.53 8.50
C ARG A 34 6.99 10.91 8.15
N TYR A 35 6.68 10.80 6.87
CA TYR A 35 5.47 10.12 6.44
C TYR A 35 5.67 8.60 6.41
N VAL A 36 4.62 7.88 6.79
CA VAL A 36 4.54 6.43 6.74
C VAL A 36 3.21 6.00 6.12
N ALA A 37 3.19 4.83 5.49
CA ALA A 37 1.95 4.17 5.09
C ALA A 37 1.54 3.19 6.18
N VAL A 38 0.47 3.48 6.91
CA VAL A 38 -0.08 2.56 7.92
C VAL A 38 -1.18 1.72 7.29
N LYS A 39 -0.95 0.41 7.20
CA LYS A 39 -1.97 -0.55 6.75
C LYS A 39 -2.72 -1.08 7.96
N VAL A 40 -4.04 -0.87 7.98
CA VAL A 40 -4.98 -1.33 9.01
C VAL A 40 -5.79 -2.48 8.43
N GLY A 41 -5.59 -3.69 8.95
CA GLY A 41 -6.31 -4.89 8.53
C GLY A 41 -7.77 -4.91 8.98
N ILE A 42 -8.56 -5.82 8.41
CA ILE A 42 -9.86 -6.21 9.00
C ILE A 42 -9.64 -6.80 10.40
N ALA A 43 -10.69 -6.73 11.22
CA ALA A 43 -10.63 -7.27 12.57
C ALA A 43 -10.31 -8.77 12.56
N ASP A 44 -9.47 -9.19 13.52
CA ASP A 44 -9.10 -10.56 13.82
C ASP A 44 -8.47 -11.33 12.63
N SER A 45 -7.82 -10.59 11.72
CA SER A 45 -7.04 -11.13 10.59
C SER A 45 -5.65 -11.65 11.03
N PRO A 46 -5.10 -12.71 10.39
CA PRO A 46 -3.80 -13.27 10.76
C PRO A 46 -2.59 -12.41 10.35
N LEU A 47 -1.47 -12.58 11.08
CA LEU A 47 -0.15 -11.96 10.89
C LEU A 47 0.65 -12.46 9.66
N HIS A 48 0.00 -12.99 8.63
CA HIS A 48 0.68 -13.68 7.52
C HIS A 48 1.65 -12.77 6.75
N GLU A 49 1.15 -11.59 6.37
CA GLU A 49 1.86 -10.68 5.47
C GLU A 49 3.14 -10.11 6.09
N THR A 50 3.10 -9.71 7.36
CA THR A 50 4.25 -9.08 8.03
C THR A 50 5.38 -10.06 8.30
N ASN A 51 5.07 -11.34 8.56
CA ASN A 51 6.08 -12.39 8.70
C ASN A 51 6.85 -12.63 7.41
N ILE A 52 6.15 -12.61 6.27
CA ILE A 52 6.76 -12.73 4.94
C ILE A 52 7.64 -11.52 4.64
N LEU A 53 7.13 -10.31 4.88
CA LEU A 53 7.90 -9.09 4.68
C LEU A 53 9.19 -9.07 5.51
N ARG A 54 9.14 -9.52 6.77
CA ARG A 54 10.34 -9.68 7.62
C ARG A 54 11.32 -10.71 7.07
N ALA A 55 10.84 -11.85 6.56
CA ALA A 55 11.69 -12.88 5.97
C ALA A 55 12.41 -12.43 4.67
N LEU A 56 11.77 -11.51 3.94
CA LEU A 56 12.27 -10.91 2.70
C LEU A 56 13.05 -9.61 2.91
N ALA A 57 13.11 -9.06 4.12
CA ALA A 57 13.80 -7.81 4.39
C ALA A 57 15.32 -7.95 4.15
N ASP A 58 15.85 -7.23 3.16
CA ASP A 58 17.29 -7.08 2.91
C ASP A 58 17.56 -5.63 2.47
N PRO A 59 18.41 -4.86 3.17
CA PRO A 59 18.75 -3.49 2.79
C PRO A 59 19.34 -3.34 1.38
N ARG A 60 19.85 -4.42 0.78
CA ARG A 60 20.38 -4.43 -0.60
C ARG A 60 19.28 -4.59 -1.65
N HIS A 61 18.07 -4.98 -1.25
CA HIS A 61 16.93 -5.21 -2.11
C HIS A 61 15.79 -4.26 -1.73
N ASP A 62 15.89 -3.05 -2.26
CA ASP A 62 15.01 -1.94 -1.91
C ASP A 62 13.60 -2.05 -2.55
N SER A 63 13.38 -3.03 -3.42
CA SER A 63 12.11 -3.28 -4.12
C SER A 63 11.07 -4.01 -3.27
N ILE A 64 11.49 -4.59 -2.14
CA ILE A 64 10.58 -5.20 -1.15
C ILE A 64 10.53 -4.30 0.09
N PRO A 65 9.34 -3.85 0.52
CA PRO A 65 9.24 -3.00 1.69
C PRO A 65 9.63 -3.76 2.96
N THR A 66 10.25 -3.04 3.89
CA THR A 66 10.53 -3.56 5.24
C THR A 66 9.53 -2.95 6.23
N PRO A 67 8.88 -3.76 7.09
CA PRO A 67 8.03 -3.26 8.17
C PRO A 67 8.81 -2.31 9.10
N LEU A 68 8.28 -1.10 9.29
CA LEU A 68 8.84 -0.08 10.16
C LEU A 68 8.33 -0.22 11.60
N ASP A 69 7.09 -0.67 11.74
CA ASP A 69 6.42 -0.92 13.02
C ASP A 69 5.26 -1.90 12.83
N GLU A 70 4.84 -2.57 13.89
CA GLU A 70 3.68 -3.47 13.94
C GLU A 70 2.97 -3.31 15.28
N PHE A 71 1.65 -3.11 15.25
CA PHE A 71 0.85 -2.86 16.44
C PHE A 71 -0.61 -3.28 16.24
N GLU A 72 -1.39 -3.25 17.32
CA GLU A 72 -2.81 -3.57 17.30
C GLU A 72 -3.66 -2.35 17.65
N LEU A 73 -4.83 -2.24 17.01
CA LEU A 73 -5.85 -1.25 17.32
C LEU A 73 -7.13 -1.96 17.75
N ASN A 74 -7.68 -1.60 18.91
CA ASN A 74 -8.96 -2.09 19.37
C ASN A 74 -10.09 -1.20 18.83
N GLY A 75 -10.94 -1.77 17.99
CA GLY A 75 -12.08 -1.09 17.40
C GLY A 75 -13.42 -1.73 17.80
N PRO A 76 -14.55 -1.11 17.43
CA PRO A 76 -15.88 -1.68 17.69
C PRO A 76 -16.14 -2.99 16.94
N ASN A 77 -15.32 -3.32 15.93
CA ASN A 77 -15.43 -4.53 15.13
C ASN A 77 -14.47 -5.66 15.55
N GLY A 78 -13.63 -5.43 16.58
CA GLY A 78 -12.63 -6.40 17.04
C GLY A 78 -11.22 -5.80 17.08
N THR A 79 -10.20 -6.66 17.08
CA THR A 79 -8.79 -6.23 17.13
C THR A 79 -8.23 -6.16 15.73
N HIS A 80 -7.70 -5.01 15.34
CA HIS A 80 -7.15 -4.78 14.01
C HIS A 80 -5.63 -4.81 14.08
N LEU A 81 -5.02 -5.80 13.41
CA LEU A 81 -3.59 -5.80 13.20
C LEU A 81 -3.21 -4.68 12.23
N CYS A 82 -2.18 -3.92 12.60
CA CYS A 82 -1.66 -2.80 11.83
C CYS A 82 -0.15 -2.89 11.69
N TYR A 83 0.37 -2.36 10.58
CA TYR A 83 1.81 -2.21 10.41
C TYR A 83 2.12 -0.98 9.55
N ALA A 84 3.27 -0.38 9.82
CA ALA A 84 3.75 0.81 9.11
C ALA A 84 4.82 0.43 8.09
N LEU A 85 4.73 0.99 6.88
CA LEU A 85 5.70 0.87 5.80
C LEU A 85 6.17 2.25 5.33
N THR A 86 7.24 2.28 4.53
CA THR A 86 7.56 3.46 3.72
C THR A 86 6.43 3.71 2.72
N PRO A 87 5.92 4.95 2.59
CA PRO A 87 4.85 5.25 1.66
C PRO A 87 5.35 5.18 0.21
N ALA A 88 4.43 4.85 -0.69
CA ALA A 88 4.66 4.83 -2.12
C ALA A 88 3.73 5.82 -2.80
N ARG A 89 4.09 6.22 -4.02
CA ARG A 89 3.40 7.28 -4.77
C ARG A 89 2.07 6.78 -5.33
N CYS A 90 2.14 5.83 -6.24
CA CYS A 90 0.97 5.29 -6.94
C CYS A 90 1.30 3.92 -7.50
N ASN A 91 0.26 3.14 -7.83
CA ASN A 91 0.43 1.89 -8.55
C ASN A 91 0.50 2.11 -10.06
N LEU A 92 1.21 1.21 -10.77
CA LEU A 92 1.39 1.35 -12.22
C LEU A 92 0.07 1.29 -13.00
N ARG A 93 -0.98 0.63 -12.47
CA ARG A 93 -2.29 0.54 -13.14
C ARG A 93 -3.00 1.89 -13.20
N GLU A 94 -2.95 2.68 -12.13
CA GLU A 94 -3.53 4.04 -12.09
C GLU A 94 -2.84 4.95 -13.09
N VAL A 95 -1.52 4.85 -13.19
CA VAL A 95 -0.71 5.67 -14.10
C VAL A 95 -0.96 5.28 -15.56
N SER A 96 -1.00 3.99 -15.87
CA SER A 96 -1.08 3.46 -17.23
C SER A 96 -2.49 3.39 -17.82
N PHE A 97 -3.53 3.82 -17.11
CA PHE A 97 -4.92 3.57 -17.49
C PHE A 97 -5.31 4.16 -18.86
N SER A 98 -4.68 5.25 -19.29
CA SER A 98 -4.98 5.92 -20.57
C SER A 98 -3.75 6.38 -21.35
N ARG A 99 -2.55 6.06 -20.85
CA ARG A 99 -1.30 6.70 -21.26
C ARG A 99 -0.15 5.70 -21.24
N LEU A 100 0.83 5.89 -22.11
CA LEU A 100 2.00 5.02 -22.22
C LEU A 100 3.21 5.67 -21.58
N PHE A 101 3.97 4.89 -20.82
CA PHE A 101 5.28 5.32 -20.34
C PHE A 101 6.25 5.48 -21.51
N PRO A 102 7.25 6.38 -21.40
CA PRO A 102 8.37 6.38 -22.32
C PRO A 102 9.04 5.00 -22.40
N LEU A 103 9.60 4.66 -23.56
CA LEU A 103 10.17 3.33 -23.80
C LEU A 103 11.26 2.97 -22.78
N GLU A 104 12.17 3.91 -22.49
CA GLU A 104 13.26 3.68 -21.53
C GLU A 104 12.74 3.49 -20.10
N VAL A 105 11.71 4.23 -19.70
CA VAL A 105 11.03 4.06 -18.42
C VAL A 105 10.37 2.69 -18.34
N THR A 106 9.67 2.27 -19.40
CA THR A 106 9.03 0.96 -19.48
C THR A 106 10.05 -0.17 -19.30
N ARG A 107 11.23 -0.05 -19.93
CA ARG A 107 12.34 -1.00 -19.74
C ARG A 107 12.86 -1.00 -18.31
N GLY A 108 13.06 0.18 -17.72
CA GLY A 108 13.50 0.31 -16.32
C GLY A 108 12.53 -0.34 -15.34
N LEU A 109 11.23 -0.03 -15.45
CA LEU A 109 10.17 -0.63 -14.62
C LEU A 109 10.09 -2.15 -14.80
N SER A 110 10.15 -2.63 -16.05
CA SER A 110 10.10 -4.07 -16.34
C SER A 110 11.31 -4.82 -15.78
N GLY A 111 12.50 -4.25 -15.94
CA GLY A 111 13.75 -4.79 -15.40
C GLY A 111 13.73 -4.82 -13.87
N GLY A 112 13.32 -3.72 -13.23
CA GLY A 112 13.14 -3.65 -11.78
C GLY A 112 12.16 -4.71 -11.28
N LEU A 113 11.05 -4.93 -12.00
CA LEU A 113 10.02 -5.89 -11.58
C LEU A 113 10.57 -7.32 -11.68
N ALA A 114 11.26 -7.63 -12.77
CA ALA A 114 11.93 -8.91 -12.94
C ALA A 114 12.96 -9.17 -11.83
N LEU A 115 13.74 -8.16 -11.43
CA LEU A 115 14.71 -8.27 -10.34
C LEU A 115 14.03 -8.48 -8.97
N ALA A 116 12.94 -7.77 -8.68
CA ALA A 116 12.19 -7.94 -7.45
C ALA A 116 11.61 -9.35 -7.33
N ILE A 117 11.02 -9.86 -8.42
CA ILE A 117 10.48 -11.24 -8.48
C ILE A 117 11.62 -12.26 -8.36
N ALA A 118 12.73 -12.08 -9.08
CA ALA A 118 13.89 -12.97 -9.00
C ALA A 118 14.45 -13.02 -7.57
N TYR A 119 14.49 -11.87 -6.88
CA TYR A 119 14.88 -11.81 -5.48
C TYR A 119 13.93 -12.62 -4.59
N MET A 120 12.61 -12.41 -4.67
CA MET A 120 11.63 -13.19 -3.90
C MET A 120 11.79 -14.69 -4.13
N HIS A 121 11.92 -15.11 -5.39
CA HIS A 121 12.12 -16.51 -5.77
C HIS A 121 13.43 -17.07 -5.20
N SER A 122 14.51 -16.28 -5.19
CA SER A 122 15.80 -16.68 -4.59
C SER A 122 15.72 -16.90 -3.07
N ARG A 123 14.71 -16.31 -2.42
CA ARG A 123 14.40 -16.45 -1.00
C ARG A 123 13.36 -17.55 -0.73
N GLY A 124 12.91 -18.26 -1.76
CA GLY A 124 11.93 -19.35 -1.65
C GLY A 124 10.47 -18.91 -1.59
N TYR A 125 10.17 -17.64 -1.91
CA TYR A 125 8.82 -17.09 -1.87
C TYR A 125 8.30 -16.76 -3.27
N VAL A 126 7.00 -16.98 -3.50
CA VAL A 126 6.27 -16.57 -4.69
C VAL A 126 5.20 -15.56 -4.27
N HIS A 127 5.16 -14.40 -4.92
CA HIS A 127 4.25 -13.30 -4.54
C HIS A 127 2.77 -13.70 -4.58
N GLY A 128 2.36 -14.58 -5.49
CA GLY A 128 0.98 -15.05 -5.65
C GLY A 128 0.01 -14.06 -6.30
N ASP A 129 0.27 -12.75 -6.22
CA ASP A 129 -0.59 -11.69 -6.76
C ASP A 129 0.13 -10.60 -7.58
N THR A 130 1.06 -10.99 -8.47
CA THR A 130 1.75 -10.01 -9.32
C THR A 130 0.85 -9.40 -10.40
N HIS A 131 0.53 -8.11 -10.29
CA HIS A 131 -0.15 -7.31 -11.32
C HIS A 131 0.12 -5.81 -11.12
N LEU A 132 -0.20 -4.96 -12.11
CA LEU A 132 0.14 -3.53 -12.08
C LEU A 132 -0.43 -2.72 -10.90
N ARG A 133 -1.47 -3.20 -10.20
CA ARG A 133 -1.95 -2.55 -8.96
C ARG A 133 -1.05 -2.82 -7.74
N ASN A 134 -0.26 -3.89 -7.79
CA ASN A 134 0.63 -4.32 -6.70
C ASN A 134 2.10 -3.95 -6.96
N VAL A 135 2.36 -3.25 -8.07
CA VAL A 135 3.67 -2.66 -8.38
C VAL A 135 3.54 -1.16 -8.18
N LEU A 136 4.18 -0.64 -7.14
CA LEU A 136 4.13 0.76 -6.75
C LEU A 136 5.41 1.48 -7.16
N VAL A 137 5.30 2.78 -7.35
CA VAL A 137 6.44 3.68 -7.59
C VAL A 137 6.81 4.35 -6.27
N LYS A 138 8.10 4.42 -5.95
CA LYS A 138 8.55 5.10 -4.72
C LYS A 138 8.29 6.60 -4.77
N LEU A 139 8.08 7.18 -3.59
CA LEU A 139 8.04 8.63 -3.43
C LEU A 139 9.45 9.24 -3.58
N PRO A 140 9.54 10.52 -3.98
CA PRO A 140 10.83 11.20 -4.04
C PRO A 140 11.40 11.41 -2.63
N LEU A 141 12.73 11.45 -2.51
CA LEU A 141 13.43 11.50 -1.22
C LEU A 141 13.08 12.73 -0.36
N ASN A 142 12.63 13.82 -0.98
CA ASN A 142 12.25 15.05 -0.30
C ASN A 142 10.78 15.07 0.15
N PHE A 143 10.02 13.99 -0.03
CA PHE A 143 8.60 13.94 0.35
C PHE A 143 8.42 14.18 1.86
N ASP A 144 9.31 13.64 2.69
CA ASP A 144 9.30 13.83 4.14
C ASP A 144 9.60 15.26 4.58
N HIS A 145 10.05 16.14 3.68
CA HIS A 145 10.29 17.56 3.99
C HIS A 145 9.03 18.42 3.87
N LEU A 146 7.96 17.90 3.28
CA LEU A 146 6.69 18.62 3.16
C LEU A 146 6.02 18.68 4.52
N SER A 147 5.68 19.89 4.99
CA SER A 147 4.69 20.01 6.06
C SER A 147 3.33 19.48 5.59
N VAL A 148 2.42 19.19 6.52
CA VAL A 148 1.08 18.71 6.15
C VAL A 148 0.33 19.78 5.34
N GLU A 149 0.54 21.06 5.67
CA GLU A 149 -0.02 22.18 4.93
C GLU A 149 0.53 22.25 3.49
N GLN A 150 1.84 22.08 3.32
CA GLN A 150 2.46 22.03 1.98
C GLN A 150 2.01 20.82 1.17
N LEU A 151 1.81 19.68 1.83
CA LEU A 151 1.26 18.48 1.20
C LEU A 151 -0.16 18.75 0.68
N TYR A 152 -1.00 19.42 1.46
CA TYR A 152 -2.35 19.79 1.03
C TYR A 152 -2.36 20.86 -0.06
N GLU A 153 -1.43 21.83 -0.03
CA GLU A 153 -1.27 22.80 -1.11
C GLU A 153 -0.87 22.13 -2.45
N GLU A 154 -0.05 21.08 -2.39
CA GLU A 154 0.45 20.39 -3.58
C GLU A 154 -0.52 19.32 -4.11
N TYR A 155 -1.14 18.53 -3.23
CA TYR A 155 -1.93 17.34 -3.60
C TYR A 155 -3.43 17.45 -3.28
N GLY A 156 -3.85 18.53 -2.60
CA GLY A 156 -5.22 18.76 -2.17
C GLY A 156 -5.48 18.34 -0.72
N GLU A 157 -6.52 18.92 -0.12
CA GLU A 157 -7.01 18.53 1.21
C GLU A 157 -7.78 17.18 1.13
N PRO A 158 -7.84 16.42 2.24
CA PRO A 158 -8.55 15.14 2.28
C PRO A 158 -10.05 15.29 1.96
N GLU A 159 -10.49 14.62 0.89
CA GLU A 159 -11.90 14.62 0.49
C GLU A 159 -12.69 13.56 1.27
N THR A 160 -13.87 13.93 1.79
CA THR A 160 -14.76 13.01 2.50
C THR A 160 -16.14 12.93 1.86
N VAL A 161 -16.69 11.72 1.82
CA VAL A 161 -18.05 11.44 1.38
C VAL A 161 -18.89 10.92 2.53
N SER A 162 -20.16 11.32 2.57
CA SER A 162 -21.11 10.83 3.58
C SER A 162 -21.58 9.43 3.23
N ILE A 163 -21.56 8.52 4.20
CA ILE A 163 -22.13 7.18 4.07
C ILE A 163 -23.58 7.25 4.55
N THR A 164 -24.50 6.74 3.74
CA THR A 164 -25.92 6.64 4.09
C THR A 164 -26.41 5.23 3.81
N GLU A 165 -27.29 4.72 4.66
CA GLU A 165 -27.99 3.47 4.38
C GLU A 165 -28.93 3.68 3.18
N ARG A 166 -29.08 2.65 2.32
CA ARG A 166 -29.79 2.76 1.04
C ARG A 166 -31.28 3.05 1.22
N ASP A 167 -31.91 2.51 2.26
CA ASP A 167 -33.32 2.75 2.60
C ASP A 167 -33.51 3.98 3.50
N GLY A 168 -32.44 4.74 3.79
CA GLY A 168 -32.49 5.92 4.67
C GLY A 168 -32.60 5.61 6.16
N LYS A 169 -32.36 4.36 6.58
CA LYS A 169 -32.32 4.00 8.00
C LYS A 169 -31.04 4.55 8.67
N PRO A 170 -31.03 4.68 10.01
CA PRO A 170 -29.80 4.99 10.72
C PRO A 170 -28.72 3.95 10.44
N LEU A 171 -27.46 4.40 10.31
CA LEU A 171 -26.33 3.48 10.18
C LEU A 171 -26.17 2.66 11.46
N PRO A 172 -25.77 1.37 11.36
CA PRO A 172 -25.35 0.60 12.50
C PRO A 172 -24.19 1.30 13.24
N PRO A 173 -24.07 1.12 14.57
CA PRO A 173 -23.07 1.84 15.39
C PRO A 173 -21.62 1.58 14.99
N ASN A 174 -21.37 0.48 14.29
CA ASN A 174 -20.06 0.03 13.85
C ASN A 174 -19.72 0.40 12.39
N VAL A 175 -20.60 1.16 11.71
CA VAL A 175 -20.39 1.69 10.36
C VAL A 175 -20.04 3.18 10.47
N PRO A 176 -18.92 3.63 9.88
CA PRO A 176 -18.56 5.03 9.92
C PRO A 176 -19.55 5.89 9.10
N ALA A 177 -19.83 7.10 9.59
CA ALA A 177 -20.74 8.03 8.90
C ALA A 177 -20.10 8.74 7.69
N LYS A 178 -18.78 8.70 7.59
CA LYS A 178 -18.00 9.28 6.48
C LYS A 178 -16.98 8.27 5.98
N ALA A 179 -16.63 8.37 4.71
CA ALA A 179 -15.45 7.75 4.12
C ALA A 179 -14.51 8.82 3.57
N VAL A 180 -13.21 8.57 3.62
CA VAL A 180 -12.19 9.38 2.96
C VAL A 180 -11.94 8.80 1.57
N ILE A 181 -11.91 9.66 0.55
CA ILE A 181 -11.52 9.31 -0.82
C ILE A 181 -9.99 9.22 -0.86
N PRO A 182 -9.39 8.16 -1.45
CA PRO A 182 -7.94 8.05 -1.51
C PRO A 182 -7.27 9.22 -2.21
N LEU A 183 -6.21 9.73 -1.57
CA LEU A 183 -5.30 10.74 -2.08
C LEU A 183 -4.69 10.30 -3.41
N CYS A 184 -4.66 11.23 -4.37
CA CYS A 184 -4.06 11.01 -5.68
C CYS A 184 -2.68 11.68 -5.75
N LEU A 185 -1.61 10.93 -5.46
CA LEU A 185 -0.22 11.41 -5.62
C LEU A 185 0.30 11.25 -7.06
N ARG A 186 -0.62 11.18 -8.04
CA ARG A 186 -0.33 10.70 -9.39
C ARG A 186 0.64 11.62 -10.13
N LYS A 187 1.47 10.99 -10.96
CA LYS A 187 2.25 11.60 -12.03
C LYS A 187 1.75 11.02 -13.35
N ASP A 188 1.65 11.83 -14.40
CA ASP A 188 1.21 11.34 -15.71
C ASP A 188 2.27 10.41 -16.32
N ALA A 189 1.84 9.34 -17.00
CA ALA A 189 2.76 8.30 -17.49
C ALA A 189 3.87 8.84 -18.39
N GLU A 190 3.56 9.83 -19.23
CA GLU A 190 4.53 10.46 -20.14
C GLU A 190 5.59 11.29 -19.42
N GLU A 191 5.31 11.74 -18.20
CA GLU A 191 6.22 12.60 -17.42
C GLU A 191 7.24 11.79 -16.63
N PHE A 192 7.07 10.47 -16.54
CA PHE A 192 8.00 9.60 -15.85
C PHE A 192 9.39 9.68 -16.47
N LEU A 193 10.38 9.70 -15.59
CA LEU A 193 11.80 9.68 -15.93
C LEU A 193 12.42 8.36 -15.46
N LEU A 194 13.64 8.07 -15.93
CA LEU A 194 14.38 6.89 -15.47
C LEU A 194 14.60 6.89 -13.95
N SER A 195 14.73 8.07 -13.33
CA SER A 195 14.83 8.22 -11.87
C SER A 195 13.56 7.80 -11.13
N ASP A 196 12.41 7.69 -11.81
CA ASP A 196 11.14 7.25 -11.22
C ASP A 196 10.96 5.73 -11.33
N THR A 197 11.94 5.00 -11.88
CA THR A 197 11.82 3.55 -12.10
C THR A 197 12.13 2.70 -10.85
N HIS A 198 12.37 3.35 -9.71
CA HIS A 198 12.48 2.69 -8.42
C HIS A 198 11.09 2.25 -7.95
N LEU A 199 10.87 0.94 -8.00
CA LEU A 199 9.60 0.35 -7.64
C LEU A 199 9.59 -0.23 -6.22
N LEU A 200 8.39 -0.50 -5.75
CA LEU A 200 8.10 -1.20 -4.51
C LEU A 200 7.00 -2.23 -4.77
N MET A 201 7.26 -3.49 -4.45
CA MET A 201 6.23 -4.53 -4.46
C MET A 201 5.30 -4.31 -3.25
N SER A 202 4.01 -4.61 -3.43
CA SER A 202 3.00 -4.43 -2.39
C SER A 202 1.99 -5.57 -2.40
N ASP A 203 1.25 -5.69 -1.30
CA ASP A 203 0.24 -6.72 -1.09
C ASP A 203 0.81 -8.15 -1.11
N PHE A 204 1.41 -8.52 0.02
CA PHE A 204 1.99 -9.84 0.22
C PHE A 204 0.99 -10.82 0.85
N GLY A 205 -0.30 -10.47 0.91
CA GLY A 205 -1.34 -11.31 1.51
C GLY A 205 -1.47 -12.69 0.84
N GLU A 206 -1.18 -12.75 -0.46
CA GLU A 206 -1.18 -13.99 -1.26
C GLU A 206 0.21 -14.62 -1.44
N THR A 207 1.23 -14.08 -0.79
CA THR A 207 2.59 -14.62 -0.90
C THR A 207 2.68 -15.93 -0.13
N PHE A 208 3.40 -16.90 -0.70
CA PHE A 208 3.57 -18.22 -0.11
C PHE A 208 4.95 -18.78 -0.46
N ALA A 209 5.40 -19.76 0.33
CA ALA A 209 6.62 -20.51 0.07
C ALA A 209 6.25 -21.90 -0.47
N PRO A 210 6.49 -22.21 -1.76
CA PRO A 210 6.05 -23.47 -2.37
C PRO A 210 6.55 -24.73 -1.65
N ASP A 211 7.72 -24.66 -1.01
CA ASP A 211 8.31 -25.78 -0.26
C ASP A 211 7.59 -26.06 1.07
N LEU A 212 6.87 -25.08 1.62
CA LEU A 212 6.14 -25.19 2.88
C LEU A 212 4.64 -25.33 2.66
N GLU A 213 4.12 -24.67 1.63
CA GLU A 213 2.69 -24.54 1.34
C GLU A 213 2.43 -24.85 -0.15
N PRO A 214 2.16 -26.11 -0.50
CA PRO A 214 1.82 -26.46 -1.87
C PRO A 214 0.43 -25.90 -2.21
N ARG A 215 0.39 -24.80 -2.98
CA ARG A 215 -0.85 -24.26 -3.57
C ARG A 215 -1.08 -24.85 -4.96
N ARG A 216 -2.27 -25.39 -5.21
CA ARG A 216 -2.65 -25.87 -6.55
C ARG A 216 -3.17 -24.70 -7.37
N GLY A 217 -3.17 -24.84 -8.69
CA GLY A 217 -3.68 -23.78 -9.58
C GLY A 217 -5.16 -23.42 -9.33
N GLU A 218 -5.95 -24.35 -8.79
CA GLU A 218 -7.34 -24.14 -8.37
C GLU A 218 -7.48 -23.28 -7.10
N ASP A 219 -6.43 -23.22 -6.27
CA ASP A 219 -6.37 -22.41 -5.06
C ASP A 219 -5.90 -20.97 -5.35
N CYS A 220 -5.40 -20.71 -6.56
CA CYS A 220 -4.98 -19.39 -6.97
C CYS A 220 -6.19 -18.53 -7.35
N HIS A 221 -6.43 -17.45 -6.61
CA HIS A 221 -7.52 -16.50 -6.85
C HIS A 221 -7.35 -15.62 -8.10
N LYS A 222 -6.41 -15.95 -9.00
CA LYS A 222 -6.27 -15.30 -10.30
C LYS A 222 -6.93 -16.10 -11.41
N PRO A 223 -7.84 -15.50 -12.19
CA PRO A 223 -8.28 -16.13 -13.41
C PRO A 223 -7.07 -16.41 -14.30
N LEU A 224 -6.99 -17.63 -14.84
CA LEU A 224 -6.06 -17.94 -15.92
C LEU A 224 -6.21 -16.87 -17.00
N ALA A 225 -5.10 -16.31 -17.45
CA ALA A 225 -5.12 -15.40 -18.59
C ALA A 225 -5.75 -16.16 -19.77
N MET A 226 -6.96 -15.74 -20.16
CA MET A 226 -7.58 -16.16 -21.42
C MET A 226 -6.83 -15.54 -22.59
#